data_AF-A0A917M0L2-F1
#
_entry.id   AF-A0A917M0L2-F1
#
_cell.length_a   1.000
_cell.length_b   1.000
_cell.length_c   1.000
_cell.angle_alpha   90.00
_cell.angle_beta   90.00
_cell.angle_gamma   90.00
#
_symmetry.space_group_name_H-M   'P 1'
#
loop_
_entity.id
_entity.type
_entity.pdbx_description
1 polymer ?
#
loop_
_entity_poly.entity_id
_entity_poly.type
_entity_poly.pdbx_seq_one_letter_code
_entity_poly.pdbx_strand_id
1 'polypeptide(L)'
;MQEFSNQLHEANEEGGESLTRISLSISILAVLVAMVTVLGHRSHTEAILMQSRVADQWNLYQAKKIRMDNLSVTVDLLSLQSFANAAGAAAKQQEYKAHIEKWKSDLAEEQQKAHEYEHEVHLAERRASHYDLGEALLQIAVVLSSITLFTRRRSYFFLGIGIGAVGLVIASLALFVH
;
A
#
# COMPACT_ATOMS: atom_id res chain seq x y z
N MET A 1 -24.46 38.47 31.47
CA MET A 1 -24.61 37.84 30.14
C MET A 1 -24.40 38.81 28.99
N GLN A 2 -25.00 40.02 29.02
CA GLN A 2 -24.80 41.02 27.96
C GLN A 2 -23.37 41.61 27.89
N GLU A 3 -22.68 41.78 29.03
CA GLU A 3 -21.26 42.20 29.01
C GLU A 3 -20.33 41.13 28.42
N PHE A 4 -20.65 39.85 28.61
CA PHE A 4 -19.89 38.74 28.01
C PHE A 4 -20.15 38.64 26.50
N SER A 5 -21.38 38.90 26.04
CA SER A 5 -21.67 38.97 24.61
C SER A 5 -21.08 40.23 23.94
N ASN A 6 -20.92 41.32 24.67
CA ASN A 6 -20.29 42.55 24.17
C ASN A 6 -18.77 42.41 24.10
N GLN A 7 -18.11 41.79 25.09
CA GLN A 7 -16.68 41.45 24.98
C GLN A 7 -16.39 40.44 23.86
N LEU A 8 -17.33 39.51 23.62
CA LEU A 8 -17.25 38.61 22.46
C LEU A 8 -17.48 39.35 21.13
N HIS A 9 -18.32 40.39 21.08
CA HIS A 9 -18.51 41.24 19.89
C HIS A 9 -17.31 42.17 19.64
N GLU A 10 -16.78 42.85 20.67
CA GLU A 10 -15.62 43.76 20.54
C GLU A 10 -14.34 43.00 20.15
N ALA A 11 -14.12 41.78 20.67
CA ALA A 11 -13.04 40.90 20.21
C ALA A 11 -13.23 40.42 18.75
N ASN A 12 -14.48 40.39 18.28
CA ASN A 12 -14.84 40.05 16.90
C ASN A 12 -14.62 41.24 15.94
N GLU A 13 -14.67 42.48 16.43
CA GLU A 13 -14.52 43.68 15.59
C GLU A 13 -13.06 44.04 15.29
N GLU A 14 -12.10 43.83 16.20
CA GLU A 14 -10.67 44.10 15.94
C GLU A 14 -9.84 42.86 15.55
N GLY A 15 -10.32 41.66 15.88
CA GLY A 15 -9.63 40.38 15.63
C GLY A 15 -10.47 39.28 14.97
N GLY A 16 -11.79 39.49 14.82
CA GLY A 16 -12.72 38.45 14.36
C GLY A 16 -12.52 38.04 12.91
N GLU A 17 -12.24 38.98 12.00
CA GLU A 17 -12.00 38.63 10.59
C GLU A 17 -10.79 37.69 10.43
N SER A 18 -9.76 37.86 11.26
CA SER A 18 -8.59 37.00 11.29
C SER A 18 -8.89 35.61 11.88
N LEU A 19 -9.72 35.53 12.91
CA LEU A 19 -10.10 34.27 13.55
C LEU A 19 -11.06 33.47 12.67
N THR A 20 -12.02 34.12 12.02
CA THR A 20 -12.91 33.50 11.02
C THR A 20 -12.13 32.95 9.82
N ARG A 21 -11.09 33.67 9.36
CA ARG A 21 -10.22 33.19 8.27
C ARG A 21 -9.39 31.97 8.68
N ILE A 22 -8.90 31.93 9.92
CA ILE A 22 -8.17 30.77 10.46
C ILE A 22 -9.10 29.56 10.60
N SER A 23 -10.30 29.73 11.17
CA SER A 23 -11.26 28.64 11.34
C SER A 23 -11.73 28.08 9.99
N LEU A 24 -11.97 28.94 8.99
CA LEU A 24 -12.26 28.50 7.63
C LEU A 24 -11.11 27.65 7.04
N SER A 25 -9.86 28.08 7.25
CA SER A 25 -8.68 27.36 6.77
C SER A 25 -8.54 25.99 7.45
N ILE A 26 -8.83 25.88 8.75
CA ILE A 26 -8.86 24.60 9.48
C ILE A 26 -9.92 23.67 8.88
N SER A 27 -11.13 24.17 8.59
CA SER A 27 -12.18 23.38 7.96
C SER A 27 -11.76 22.87 6.57
N ILE A 28 -11.10 23.70 5.77
CA ILE A 28 -10.57 23.30 4.45
C ILE A 28 -9.50 22.22 4.62
N LEU A 29 -8.53 22.41 5.52
CA LEU A 29 -7.49 21.43 5.80
C LEU A 29 -8.10 20.10 6.29
N ALA A 30 -9.13 20.13 7.14
CA ALA A 30 -9.80 18.94 7.63
C ALA A 30 -10.50 18.15 6.49
N VAL A 31 -11.13 18.84 5.54
CA VAL A 31 -11.69 18.20 4.34
C VAL A 31 -10.58 17.56 3.49
N LEU A 32 -9.44 18.25 3.33
CA LEU A 32 -8.29 17.70 2.60
C LEU A 32 -7.70 16.48 3.30
N VAL A 33 -7.58 16.48 4.63
CA VAL A 33 -7.19 15.31 5.42
C VAL A 33 -8.14 14.16 5.11
N ALA A 34 -9.46 14.36 5.26
CA ALA A 34 -10.44 13.31 5.02
C ALA A 34 -10.36 12.73 3.60
N MET A 35 -10.13 13.57 2.58
CA MET A 35 -9.92 13.11 1.22
C MET A 35 -8.67 12.24 1.09
N VAL A 36 -7.53 12.71 1.61
CA VAL A 36 -6.26 11.98 1.55
C VAL A 36 -6.35 10.66 2.32
N THR A 37 -6.99 10.64 3.50
CA THR A 37 -7.23 9.43 4.28
C THR A 37 -8.00 8.38 3.47
N VAL A 38 -9.09 8.77 2.78
CA VAL A 38 -9.88 7.84 1.95
C VAL A 38 -9.06 7.30 0.78
N LEU A 39 -8.28 8.15 0.11
CA LEU A 39 -7.41 7.74 -1.00
C LEU A 39 -6.27 6.82 -0.53
N GLY A 40 -5.65 7.13 0.62
CA GLY A 40 -4.63 6.31 1.26
C GLY A 40 -5.17 4.94 1.62
N HIS A 41 -6.34 4.88 2.28
CA HIS A 41 -6.98 3.60 2.65
C HIS A 41 -7.30 2.74 1.43
N ARG A 42 -7.80 3.34 0.35
CA ARG A 42 -8.05 2.62 -0.91
C ARG A 42 -6.74 2.07 -1.50
N SER A 43 -5.68 2.86 -1.50
CA SER A 43 -4.36 2.46 -2.03
C SER A 43 -3.75 1.32 -1.23
N HIS A 44 -3.84 1.37 0.11
CA HIS A 44 -3.44 0.26 0.99
C HIS A 44 -4.25 -1.01 0.73
N THR A 45 -5.57 -0.87 0.57
CA THR A 45 -6.45 -2.01 0.26
C THR A 45 -6.04 -2.67 -1.06
N GLU A 46 -5.73 -1.86 -2.08
CA GLU A 46 -5.26 -2.35 -3.37
C GLU A 46 -3.89 -3.06 -3.26
N ALA A 47 -2.94 -2.48 -2.53
CA ALA A 47 -1.64 -3.10 -2.28
C ALA A 47 -1.76 -4.45 -1.55
N ILE A 48 -2.65 -4.55 -0.54
CA ILE A 48 -2.93 -5.81 0.16
C ILE A 48 -3.55 -6.84 -0.78
N LEU A 49 -4.48 -6.44 -1.64
CA LEU A 49 -5.07 -7.34 -2.63
C LEU A 49 -4.02 -7.84 -3.64
N MET A 50 -3.10 -6.98 -4.08
CA MET A 50 -2.00 -7.37 -4.96
C MET A 50 -1.03 -8.33 -4.25
N GLN A 51 -0.68 -8.04 -2.99
CA GLN A 51 0.17 -8.92 -2.18
C GLN A 51 -0.49 -10.30 -1.96
N SER A 52 -1.80 -10.34 -1.77
CA SER A 52 -2.55 -11.60 -1.70
C SER A 52 -2.46 -12.39 -3.01
N ARG A 53 -2.55 -11.73 -4.16
CA ARG A 53 -2.40 -12.40 -5.47
C ARG A 53 -0.98 -12.93 -5.68
N VAL A 54 0.04 -12.20 -5.24
CA VAL A 54 1.43 -12.68 -5.25
C VAL A 54 1.57 -13.92 -4.37
N ALA A 55 1.00 -13.91 -3.17
CA ALA A 55 1.01 -15.06 -2.27
C ALA A 55 0.33 -16.28 -2.89
N ASP A 56 -0.83 -16.09 -3.55
CA ASP A 56 -1.52 -17.16 -4.28
C ASP A 56 -0.68 -17.72 -5.43
N GLN A 57 0.04 -16.87 -6.16
CA GLN A 57 0.94 -17.29 -7.23
C GLN A 57 2.11 -18.12 -6.68
N TRP A 58 2.72 -17.69 -5.58
CA TRP A 58 3.76 -18.47 -4.90
C TRP A 58 3.21 -19.80 -4.37
N ASN A 59 2.02 -19.81 -3.79
CA ASN A 59 1.37 -21.05 -3.33
C ASN A 59 1.15 -22.03 -4.48
N LEU A 60 0.72 -21.54 -5.65
CA LEU A 60 0.56 -22.36 -6.86
C LEU A 60 1.90 -22.93 -7.33
N TYR A 61 2.93 -22.09 -7.43
CA TYR A 61 4.29 -22.49 -7.80
C TYR A 61 4.81 -23.59 -6.85
N GLN A 62 4.71 -23.36 -5.53
CA GLN A 62 5.18 -24.32 -4.53
C GLN A 62 4.41 -25.64 -4.62
N ALA A 63 3.09 -25.60 -4.80
CA ALA A 63 2.28 -26.80 -4.97
C ALA A 63 2.69 -27.61 -6.20
N LYS A 64 2.97 -26.96 -7.34
CA LYS A 64 3.46 -27.62 -8.55
C LYS A 64 4.88 -28.16 -8.39
N LYS A 65 5.77 -27.40 -7.76
CA LYS A 65 7.14 -27.83 -7.45
C LYS A 65 7.16 -29.07 -6.58
N ILE A 66 6.35 -29.11 -5.52
CA ILE A 66 6.21 -30.29 -4.66
C ILE A 66 5.72 -31.51 -5.47
N ARG A 67 4.76 -31.35 -6.39
CA ARG A 67 4.31 -32.46 -7.26
C ARG A 67 5.42 -32.96 -8.17
N MET A 68 6.20 -32.04 -8.75
CA MET A 68 7.37 -32.38 -9.56
C MET A 68 8.44 -33.11 -8.75
N ASP A 69 8.77 -32.62 -7.55
CA ASP A 69 9.77 -33.22 -6.66
C ASP A 69 9.34 -34.63 -6.23
N ASN A 70 8.07 -34.83 -5.88
CA ASN A 70 7.52 -36.16 -5.59
C ASN A 70 7.64 -37.11 -6.79
N LEU A 71 7.43 -36.62 -8.00
CA LEU A 71 7.58 -37.42 -9.22
C LEU A 71 9.05 -37.76 -9.48
N SER A 72 9.97 -36.81 -9.21
CA SER A 72 11.41 -37.03 -9.32
C SER A 72 11.89 -38.10 -8.34
N VAL A 73 11.48 -38.02 -7.07
CA VAL A 73 11.76 -39.06 -6.06
C VAL A 73 11.18 -40.41 -6.48
N THR A 74 9.98 -40.42 -7.06
CA THR A 74 9.35 -41.65 -7.56
C THR A 74 10.15 -42.28 -8.71
N VAL A 75 10.65 -41.47 -9.64
CA VAL A 75 11.54 -41.90 -10.74
C VAL A 75 12.85 -42.49 -10.20
N ASP A 76 13.42 -41.88 -9.15
CA ASP A 76 14.65 -42.38 -8.51
C ASP A 76 14.40 -43.73 -7.83
N LEU A 77 13.30 -43.86 -7.07
CA LEU A 77 12.92 -45.14 -6.44
C LEU A 77 12.66 -46.24 -7.47
N LEU A 78 11.95 -45.93 -8.57
CA LEU A 78 11.74 -46.86 -9.70
C LEU A 78 13.06 -47.30 -10.33
N SER A 79 14.11 -46.46 -10.31
CA SER A 79 15.41 -46.82 -10.89
C SER A 79 16.24 -47.76 -10.01
N LEU A 80 15.98 -47.80 -8.70
CA LEU A 80 16.70 -48.60 -7.72
C LEU A 80 16.07 -49.98 -7.47
N GLN A 81 14.81 -50.18 -7.89
CA GLN A 81 14.05 -51.38 -7.59
C GLN A 81 13.98 -52.35 -8.78
N SER A 82 14.12 -53.64 -8.51
CA SER A 82 13.92 -54.71 -9.49
C SER A 82 12.43 -55.05 -9.60
N PHE A 83 11.89 -54.97 -10.81
CA PHE A 83 10.48 -55.29 -11.10
C PHE A 83 10.36 -56.53 -11.99
N ALA A 84 9.35 -57.36 -11.73
CA ALA A 84 9.04 -58.52 -12.57
C ALA A 84 8.70 -58.13 -14.02
N ASN A 85 8.12 -56.94 -14.23
CA ASN A 85 7.90 -56.34 -15.54
C ASN A 85 8.84 -55.14 -15.78
N ALA A 86 10.11 -55.43 -16.10
CA ALA A 86 11.14 -54.41 -16.30
C ALA A 86 10.81 -53.44 -17.46
N ALA A 87 10.22 -53.93 -18.56
CA ALA A 87 9.86 -53.09 -19.71
C ALA A 87 8.75 -52.09 -19.37
N GLY A 88 7.73 -52.51 -18.61
CA GLY A 88 6.67 -51.61 -18.14
C GLY A 88 7.17 -50.53 -17.16
N ALA A 89 8.10 -50.90 -16.27
CA ALA A 89 8.72 -49.96 -15.34
C ALA A 89 9.57 -48.90 -16.08
N ALA A 90 10.37 -49.32 -17.08
CA ALA A 90 11.15 -48.41 -17.92
C ALA A 90 10.27 -47.43 -18.71
N ALA A 91 9.15 -47.90 -19.28
CA ALA A 91 8.20 -47.04 -19.98
C ALA A 91 7.59 -45.96 -19.06
N LYS A 92 7.18 -46.34 -17.84
CA LYS A 92 6.65 -45.40 -16.85
C LYS A 92 7.70 -44.41 -16.36
N GLN A 93 8.94 -44.85 -16.17
CA GLN A 93 10.05 -43.97 -15.82
C GLN A 93 10.28 -42.90 -16.89
N GLN A 94 10.19 -43.27 -18.17
CA GLN A 94 10.38 -42.34 -19.29
C GLN A 94 9.21 -41.36 -19.44
N GLU A 95 7.97 -41.83 -19.23
CA GLU A 95 6.77 -40.98 -19.15
C GLU A 95 6.93 -39.91 -18.05
N TYR A 96 7.32 -40.31 -16.84
CA TYR A 96 7.51 -39.38 -15.71
C TYR A 96 8.66 -38.41 -15.92
N LYS A 97 9.78 -38.84 -16.51
CA LYS A 97 10.87 -37.93 -16.88
C LYS A 97 10.42 -36.86 -17.88
N ALA A 98 9.59 -37.23 -18.86
CA ALA A 98 9.03 -36.25 -19.80
C ALA A 98 8.11 -35.24 -19.11
N HIS A 99 7.30 -35.67 -18.14
CA HIS A 99 6.47 -34.78 -17.33
C HIS A 99 7.30 -33.81 -16.47
N ILE A 100 8.38 -34.29 -15.85
CA ILE A 100 9.29 -33.46 -15.05
C ILE A 100 9.93 -32.37 -15.91
N GLU A 101 10.44 -32.72 -17.09
CA GLU A 101 11.06 -31.73 -17.99
C GLU A 101 10.07 -30.66 -18.46
N LYS A 102 8.81 -31.05 -18.74
CA LYS A 102 7.75 -30.08 -19.05
C LYS A 102 7.49 -29.14 -17.86
N TRP A 103 7.31 -29.69 -16.66
CA TRP A 103 7.02 -28.88 -15.47
C TRP A 103 8.17 -27.97 -15.05
N LYS A 104 9.43 -28.34 -15.31
CA LYS A 104 10.57 -27.43 -15.07
C LYS A 104 10.42 -26.11 -15.84
N SER A 105 10.02 -26.17 -17.11
CA SER A 105 9.79 -24.98 -17.93
C SER A 105 8.62 -24.16 -17.38
N ASP A 106 7.48 -24.82 -17.10
CA ASP A 106 6.29 -24.15 -16.57
C ASP A 106 6.58 -23.46 -15.22
N LEU A 107 7.35 -24.11 -14.33
CA LEU A 107 7.74 -23.55 -13.03
C LEU A 107 8.66 -22.34 -13.16
N ALA A 108 9.57 -22.32 -14.13
CA ALA A 108 10.45 -21.18 -14.37
C ALA A 108 9.64 -19.94 -14.81
N GLU A 109 8.66 -20.13 -15.69
CA GLU A 109 7.74 -19.06 -16.11
C GLU A 109 6.88 -18.56 -14.94
N GLU A 110 6.33 -19.47 -14.13
CA GLU A 110 5.53 -19.10 -12.96
C GLU A 110 6.31 -18.37 -11.88
N GLN A 111 7.57 -18.74 -11.67
CA GLN A 111 8.47 -18.05 -10.76
C GLN A 111 8.77 -16.64 -11.27
N GLN A 112 9.07 -16.49 -12.55
CA GLN A 112 9.31 -15.19 -13.15
C GLN A 112 8.08 -14.28 -13.00
N LYS A 113 6.89 -14.82 -13.28
CA LYS A 113 5.63 -14.11 -13.11
C LYS A 113 5.34 -13.72 -11.67
N ALA A 114 5.70 -14.56 -10.69
CA ALA A 114 5.59 -14.22 -9.28
C ALA A 114 6.46 -13.00 -8.93
N HIS A 115 7.70 -12.97 -9.42
CA HIS A 115 8.60 -11.83 -9.23
C HIS A 115 8.13 -10.55 -9.95
N GLU A 116 7.51 -10.67 -11.12
CA GLU A 116 6.89 -9.52 -11.80
C GLU A 116 5.76 -8.92 -10.95
N TYR A 117 4.88 -9.77 -10.39
CA TYR A 117 3.84 -9.30 -9.49
C TYR A 117 4.38 -8.72 -8.18
N GLU A 118 5.48 -9.23 -7.63
CA GLU A 118 6.17 -8.61 -6.48
C GLU A 118 6.63 -7.18 -6.81
N HIS A 119 7.12 -6.96 -8.02
CA HIS A 119 7.52 -5.61 -8.45
C HIS A 119 6.33 -4.65 -8.50
N GLU A 120 5.18 -5.10 -9.04
CA GLU A 120 3.94 -4.32 -9.07
C GLU A 120 3.44 -3.97 -7.65
N VAL A 121 3.53 -4.92 -6.70
CA VAL A 121 3.20 -4.67 -5.29
C VAL A 121 4.05 -3.56 -4.71
N HIS A 122 5.37 -3.58 -4.94
CA HIS A 122 6.26 -2.53 -4.42
C HIS A 122 5.93 -1.14 -4.96
N LEU A 123 5.46 -1.04 -6.20
CA LEU A 123 4.99 0.23 -6.77
C LEU A 123 3.70 0.70 -6.07
N ALA A 124 2.76 -0.22 -5.84
CA ALA A 124 1.52 0.07 -5.12
C ALA A 124 1.77 0.49 -3.66
N GLU A 125 2.69 -0.18 -2.95
CA GLU A 125 3.10 0.19 -1.59
C GLU A 125 3.73 1.58 -1.54
N ARG A 126 4.60 1.91 -2.52
CA ARG A 126 5.18 3.26 -2.61
C ARG A 126 4.09 4.31 -2.80
N ARG A 127 3.10 4.06 -3.66
CA ARG A 127 1.96 4.96 -3.84
C ARG A 127 1.20 5.18 -2.53
N ALA A 128 0.91 4.10 -1.78
CA ALA A 128 0.23 4.19 -0.49
C ALA A 128 1.04 5.01 0.54
N SER A 129 2.37 4.82 0.59
CA SER A 129 3.25 5.54 1.51
C SER A 129 3.26 7.07 1.29
N HIS A 130 3.08 7.54 0.06
CA HIS A 130 2.98 8.99 -0.22
C HIS A 130 1.69 9.58 0.36
N TYR A 131 0.58 8.85 0.34
CA TYR A 131 -0.66 9.28 0.97
C TYR A 131 -0.52 9.34 2.50
N ASP A 132 0.12 8.35 3.13
CA ASP A 132 0.35 8.35 4.57
C ASP A 132 1.16 9.57 5.03
N LEU A 133 2.23 9.90 4.28
CA LEU A 133 3.06 11.06 4.56
C LEU A 133 2.31 12.37 4.34
N GLY A 134 1.55 12.47 3.24
CA GLY A 134 0.70 13.63 2.95
C GLY A 134 -0.37 13.85 4.02
N GLU A 135 -1.02 12.78 4.47
CA GLU A 135 -2.01 12.79 5.55
C GLU A 135 -1.39 13.30 6.86
N ALA A 136 -0.24 12.76 7.25
CA ALA A 136 0.45 13.15 8.47
C ALA A 136 0.80 14.66 8.48
N LEU A 137 1.32 15.18 7.35
CA LEU A 137 1.63 16.61 7.23
C LEU A 137 0.38 17.49 7.28
N LEU A 138 -0.72 17.08 6.63
CA LEU A 138 -1.99 17.80 6.71
C LEU A 138 -2.58 17.80 8.13
N GLN A 139 -2.47 16.69 8.87
CA GLN A 139 -2.88 16.65 10.28
C GLN A 139 -2.03 17.58 11.14
N ILE A 140 -0.70 17.63 10.95
CA ILE A 140 0.17 18.60 11.62
C ILE A 140 -0.25 20.04 11.30
N ALA A 141 -0.60 20.32 10.05
CA ALA A 141 -1.10 21.64 9.62
C ALA A 141 -2.39 22.04 10.34
N VAL A 142 -3.33 21.10 10.52
CA VAL A 142 -4.57 21.31 11.30
C VAL A 142 -4.25 21.61 12.75
N VAL A 143 -3.33 20.86 13.37
CA VAL A 143 -2.93 21.06 14.77
C VAL A 143 -2.27 22.44 14.97
N LEU A 144 -1.33 22.83 14.10
CA LEU A 144 -0.68 24.15 14.17
C LEU A 144 -1.66 25.30 13.95
N SER A 145 -2.59 25.14 13.02
CA SER A 145 -3.66 26.11 12.79
C SER A 145 -4.57 26.24 14.01
N SER A 146 -4.85 25.14 14.70
CA SER A 146 -5.63 25.12 15.95
C SER A 146 -4.88 25.78 17.11
N ILE A 147 -3.57 25.56 17.25
CA ILE A 147 -2.72 26.23 18.26
C ILE A 147 -2.74 27.76 18.05
N THR A 148 -2.81 28.22 16.80
CA THR A 148 -2.91 29.66 16.48
C THR A 148 -4.13 30.31 17.15
N LEU A 149 -5.28 29.61 17.21
CA LEU A 149 -6.48 30.12 17.88
C LEU A 149 -6.25 30.35 19.38
N PHE A 150 -5.50 29.46 20.04
CA PHE A 150 -5.18 29.59 21.46
C PHE A 150 -4.09 30.62 21.74
N THR A 151 -3.01 30.64 20.95
CA THR A 151 -1.84 31.49 21.22
C THR A 151 -1.96 32.89 20.61
N ARG A 152 -2.93 33.13 19.70
CA ARG A 152 -3.10 34.35 18.90
C ARG A 152 -1.86 34.78 18.09
N ARG A 153 -0.85 33.90 17.94
CA ARG A 153 0.38 34.17 17.18
C ARG A 153 0.24 33.69 15.74
N ARG A 154 0.20 34.63 14.79
CA ARG A 154 0.05 34.34 13.34
C ARG A 154 1.20 33.53 12.73
N SER A 155 2.36 33.44 13.38
CA SER A 155 3.49 32.62 12.91
C SER A 155 3.13 31.15 12.77
N TYR A 156 2.36 30.60 13.71
CA TYR A 156 1.93 29.19 13.68
C TYR A 156 0.96 28.92 12.53
N PHE A 157 0.14 29.90 12.16
CA PHE A 157 -0.77 29.78 11.03
C PHE A 157 -0.01 29.68 9.71
N PHE A 158 0.94 30.58 9.45
CA PHE A 158 1.75 30.52 8.22
C PHE A 158 2.59 29.24 8.13
N LEU A 159 3.14 28.78 9.26
CA LEU A 159 3.83 27.50 9.33
C LEU A 159 2.89 26.33 9.02
N GLY A 160 1.70 26.32 9.61
CA GLY A 160 0.67 25.32 9.36
C GLY A 160 0.26 25.26 7.89
N ILE A 161 -0.04 26.40 7.28
CA ILE A 161 -0.37 26.48 5.84
C ILE A 161 0.80 26.00 4.98
N GLY A 162 2.04 26.37 5.31
CA GLY A 162 3.22 25.90 4.59
C GLY A 162 3.37 24.37 4.63
N ILE A 163 3.25 23.78 5.82
CA ILE A 163 3.30 22.32 6.00
C ILE A 163 2.13 21.64 5.27
N GLY A 164 0.93 22.20 5.37
CA GLY A 164 -0.26 21.66 4.69
C GLY A 164 -0.13 21.68 3.17
N ALA A 165 0.44 22.75 2.61
CA ALA A 165 0.73 22.83 1.18
C ALA A 165 1.74 21.76 0.75
N VAL A 166 2.81 21.54 1.51
CA VAL A 166 3.77 20.45 1.25
C VAL A 166 3.09 19.08 1.32
N GLY A 167 2.26 18.84 2.35
CA GLY A 167 1.50 17.60 2.49
C GLY A 167 0.58 17.34 1.29
N LEU A 168 -0.10 18.37 0.81
CA LEU A 168 -0.98 18.27 -0.36
C LEU A 168 -0.20 17.98 -1.64
N VAL A 169 0.97 18.58 -1.83
CA VAL A 169 1.85 18.28 -2.98
C VAL A 169 2.30 16.83 -2.94
N ILE A 170 2.73 16.32 -1.78
CA ILE A 170 3.19 14.94 -1.65
C ILE A 170 2.04 13.94 -1.87
N ALA A 171 0.87 14.20 -1.31
CA ALA A 171 -0.32 13.40 -1.57
C ALA A 171 -0.72 13.42 -3.06
N SER A 172 -0.58 14.57 -3.73
CA SER A 172 -0.88 14.69 -5.16
C SER A 172 0.14 13.96 -6.03
N LEU A 173 1.42 13.93 -5.64
CA LEU A 173 2.47 13.18 -6.33
C LEU A 173 2.17 11.68 -6.36
N ALA A 174 1.48 11.14 -5.35
CA ALA A 174 1.06 9.74 -5.31
C ALA A 174 0.21 9.35 -6.55
N LEU A 175 -0.58 10.28 -7.10
CA LEU A 175 -1.38 10.03 -8.32
C LEU A 175 -0.51 9.79 -9.56
N PHE A 176 0.72 10.33 -9.58
CA PHE A 176 1.64 10.23 -10.71
C PHE A 176 2.64 9.08 -10.58
N VAL A 177 2.72 8.43 -9.42
CA VAL A 177 3.52 7.21 -9.23
C VAL A 177 2.77 6.06 -9.92
N HIS A 178 3.17 5.76 -11.16
CA HIS A 178 2.75 4.57 -11.93
C HIS A 178 3.90 3.56 -11.96
#